data_AF-A0A3A9DWM3-F1
#
_entry.id   AF-A0A3A9DWM3-F1
#
_cell.length_a   1.000
_cell.length_b   1.000
_cell.length_c   1.000
_cell.angle_alpha   90.00
_cell.angle_beta   90.00
_cell.angle_gamma   90.00
#
_symmetry.space_group_name_H-M   'P 1'
#
loop_
_entity.id
_entity.type
_entity.pdbx_description
1 polymer ?
#
loop_
_entity_poly.entity_id
_entity_poly.type
_entity_poly.pdbx_seq_one_letter_code
_entity_poly.pdbx_strand_id
1 'polypeptide(L)'
;MVGAFSFSHEVFGEGFYIVDVEVARLSDSADIIPLMVSERLMDVKQNYEGRTILVTGQFRSYNRHEEKKNRLVLSVFVREIEYIEEVTDAQKTNQIFLDGYICKTPVYRKTPLGREIADLLLAVNRPYGKSDYIPCICWGRNARFASTFEVGGRTQIWGRIQSREYMKKIGEEQMEKRIAYEVSVSKLEYIE
;
A
#
# COMPACT_ATOMS: atom_id res chain seq x y z
N MET A 1 4.89 -0.21 -15.06
CA MET A 1 5.81 -1.20 -15.66
C MET A 1 6.16 -2.25 -14.63
N VAL A 2 6.28 -3.52 -15.04
CA VAL A 2 6.62 -4.66 -14.16
C VAL A 2 8.14 -4.79 -14.00
N GLY A 3 8.62 -5.16 -12.81
CA GLY A 3 10.02 -5.50 -12.53
C GLY A 3 10.31 -7.02 -12.54
N ALA A 4 11.46 -7.43 -12.01
CA ALA A 4 11.82 -8.85 -11.88
C ALA A 4 11.05 -9.54 -10.74
N PHE A 5 10.69 -10.81 -10.95
CA PHE A 5 10.10 -11.65 -9.90
C PHE A 5 11.15 -12.12 -8.91
N SER A 6 10.80 -12.09 -7.62
CA SER A 6 11.62 -12.61 -6.53
C SER A 6 10.79 -13.60 -5.71
N PHE A 7 11.32 -14.81 -5.48
CA PHE A 7 10.63 -15.82 -4.68
C PHE A 7 10.40 -15.30 -3.24
N SER A 8 9.20 -15.50 -2.73
CA SER A 8 8.82 -15.11 -1.37
C SER A 8 8.70 -16.32 -0.45
N HIS A 9 7.76 -17.22 -0.73
CA HIS A 9 7.45 -18.38 0.08
C HIS A 9 6.57 -19.36 -0.71
N GLU A 10 6.41 -20.57 -0.18
CA GLU A 10 5.53 -21.59 -0.74
C GLU A 10 4.47 -21.98 0.31
N VAL A 11 3.23 -22.17 -0.14
CA VAL A 11 2.12 -22.63 0.71
C VAL A 11 1.41 -23.77 0.01
N PHE A 12 1.39 -24.96 0.61
CA PHE A 12 0.74 -26.16 0.03
C PHE A 12 1.16 -26.46 -1.42
N GLY A 13 2.45 -26.29 -1.76
CA GLY A 13 2.96 -26.53 -3.12
C GLY A 13 2.64 -25.41 -4.12
N GLU A 14 2.18 -24.25 -3.66
CA GLU A 14 1.98 -23.06 -4.48
C GLU A 14 3.03 -22.00 -4.12
N GLY A 15 3.86 -21.64 -5.10
CA GLY A 15 4.87 -20.60 -4.99
C GLY A 15 4.29 -19.19 -5.08
N PHE A 16 4.73 -18.32 -4.18
CA PHE A 16 4.42 -16.89 -4.17
C PHE A 16 5.68 -16.05 -4.40
N TYR A 17 5.54 -15.02 -5.22
CA TYR A 17 6.63 -14.17 -5.67
C TYR A 17 6.29 -12.70 -5.46
N ILE A 18 7.29 -11.90 -5.11
CA ILE A 18 7.19 -10.44 -5.09
C ILE A 18 7.68 -9.88 -6.42
N VAL A 19 6.89 -8.97 -6.97
CA VAL A 19 7.27 -8.16 -8.13
C VAL A 19 6.83 -6.72 -7.91
N ASP A 20 7.72 -5.77 -8.20
CA ASP A 20 7.40 -4.35 -8.12
C ASP A 20 6.73 -3.88 -9.40
N VAL A 21 5.69 -3.05 -9.25
CA VAL A 21 5.02 -2.39 -10.38
C VAL A 21 5.09 -0.89 -10.23
N GLU A 22 5.64 -0.25 -11.24
CA GLU A 22 5.64 1.19 -11.38
C GLU A 22 4.29 1.69 -11.91
N VAL A 23 3.68 2.61 -11.17
CA VAL A 23 2.44 3.29 -11.53
C VAL A 23 2.69 4.79 -11.62
N ALA A 24 2.64 5.33 -12.85
CA ALA A 24 2.83 6.75 -13.09
C ALA A 24 1.73 7.60 -12.44
N ARG A 25 2.11 8.71 -11.82
CA ARG A 25 1.20 9.77 -11.38
C ARG A 25 1.15 10.86 -12.45
N LEU A 26 0.11 11.70 -12.37
CA LEU A 26 -0.02 12.90 -13.21
C LEU A 26 1.10 13.93 -13.03
N SER A 27 1.86 13.85 -11.93
CA SER A 27 2.91 14.80 -11.55
C SER A 27 4.32 14.37 -11.96
N ASP A 28 4.47 13.62 -13.05
CA ASP A 28 5.74 13.03 -13.55
C ASP A 28 6.53 12.19 -12.51
N SER A 29 5.88 11.82 -11.41
CA SER A 29 6.41 10.92 -10.39
C SER A 29 5.74 9.57 -10.52
N ALA A 30 6.39 8.49 -10.09
CA ALA A 30 5.77 7.18 -10.03
C ALA A 30 5.66 6.65 -8.59
N ASP A 31 4.63 5.82 -8.36
CA ASP A 31 4.56 4.92 -7.23
C ASP A 31 5.14 3.57 -7.61
N ILE A 32 5.99 3.00 -6.77
CA ILE A 32 6.45 1.62 -6.91
C ILE A 32 5.63 0.79 -5.94
N ILE A 33 4.82 -0.13 -6.44
CA ILE A 33 3.90 -0.93 -5.62
C ILE A 33 4.33 -2.39 -5.66
N PRO A 34 4.69 -3.00 -4.50
CA PRO A 34 5.01 -4.41 -4.44
C PRO A 34 3.74 -5.25 -4.57
N LEU A 35 3.74 -6.17 -5.52
CA LEU A 35 2.72 -7.17 -5.73
C LEU A 35 3.19 -8.52 -5.18
N MET A 36 2.30 -9.24 -4.52
CA MET A 36 2.49 -10.64 -4.17
C MET A 36 1.66 -11.49 -5.14
N VAL A 37 2.34 -12.20 -6.04
CA VAL A 37 1.78 -12.95 -7.17
C VAL A 37 1.97 -14.44 -6.94
N SER A 38 0.90 -15.21 -7.14
CA SER A 38 0.97 -16.67 -7.20
C SER A 38 1.49 -17.12 -8.56
N GLU A 39 2.34 -18.14 -8.58
CA GLU A 39 2.78 -18.79 -9.83
C GLU A 39 1.63 -19.42 -10.63
N ARG A 40 0.45 -19.60 -10.01
CA ARG A 40 -0.76 -20.08 -10.71
C ARG A 40 -1.44 -19.00 -11.54
N LEU A 41 -1.21 -17.72 -11.21
CA LEU A 41 -1.79 -16.59 -11.92
C LEU A 41 -0.92 -16.11 -13.08
N MET A 42 0.39 -16.37 -13.03
CA MET A 42 1.36 -15.84 -13.98
C MET A 42 2.61 -16.73 -14.01
N ASP A 43 3.15 -16.96 -15.21
CA ASP A 43 4.40 -17.72 -15.37
C ASP A 43 5.61 -16.90 -14.92
N VAL A 44 5.92 -16.97 -13.63
CA VAL A 44 7.01 -16.24 -12.97
C VAL A 44 8.41 -16.47 -13.54
N LYS A 45 8.60 -17.42 -14.47
CA LYS A 45 9.89 -17.67 -15.15
C LYS A 45 10.07 -16.84 -16.42
N GLN A 46 9.00 -16.26 -16.96
CA GLN A 46 9.07 -15.39 -18.13
C GLN A 46 9.49 -13.97 -17.76
N ASN A 47 10.09 -13.25 -18.72
CA ASN A 47 10.42 -11.85 -18.55
C ASN A 47 9.24 -10.95 -18.96
N TYR A 48 8.73 -10.19 -18.00
CA TYR A 48 7.67 -9.20 -18.20
C TYR A 48 8.13 -7.78 -17.95
N GLU A 49 9.43 -7.56 -17.78
CA GLU A 49 10.00 -6.24 -17.54
C GLU A 49 9.56 -5.24 -18.60
N GLY A 50 9.13 -4.07 -18.15
CA GLY A 50 8.62 -3.00 -19.04
C GLY A 50 7.21 -3.22 -19.58
N ARG A 51 6.60 -4.40 -19.41
CA ARG A 51 5.20 -4.62 -19.83
C ARG A 51 4.21 -3.92 -18.90
N THR A 52 3.00 -3.71 -19.43
CA THR A 52 1.88 -3.19 -18.66
C THR A 52 0.93 -4.31 -18.28
N ILE A 53 0.47 -4.25 -17.03
CA ILE A 53 -0.51 -5.18 -16.48
C ILE A 53 -1.64 -4.40 -15.80
N LEU A 54 -2.84 -4.96 -15.84
CA LEU A 54 -3.95 -4.59 -14.98
C LEU A 54 -4.01 -5.59 -13.83
N VAL A 55 -4.14 -5.09 -12.60
CA VAL A 55 -4.09 -5.92 -11.38
C VAL A 55 -5.25 -5.56 -10.48
N THR A 56 -5.99 -6.59 -10.07
CA THR A 56 -6.99 -6.50 -9.01
C THR A 56 -6.57 -7.40 -7.86
N GLY A 57 -6.67 -6.89 -6.63
CA GLY A 57 -6.15 -7.59 -5.47
C GLY A 57 -6.55 -6.96 -4.14
N GLN A 58 -5.89 -7.42 -3.09
CA GLN A 58 -6.10 -6.92 -1.73
C GLN A 58 -4.81 -6.31 -1.21
N PHE A 59 -4.84 -5.07 -0.74
CA PHE A 59 -3.68 -4.50 -0.09
C PHE A 59 -3.54 -5.08 1.32
N ARG A 60 -2.52 -5.92 1.51
CA ARG A 60 -2.31 -6.69 2.74
C ARG A 60 -1.09 -6.21 3.47
N SER A 61 -1.10 -6.41 4.78
CA SER A 61 0.03 -6.15 5.66
C SER A 61 0.38 -7.40 6.47
N TYR A 62 1.66 -7.56 6.78
CA TYR A 62 2.10 -8.53 7.77
C TYR A 62 3.38 -8.06 8.44
N ASN A 63 3.61 -8.50 9.67
CA ASN A 63 4.87 -8.26 10.35
C ASN A 63 5.87 -9.33 9.94
N ARG A 64 6.97 -8.93 9.33
CA ARG A 64 8.14 -9.77 9.14
C ARG A 64 9.03 -9.65 10.36
N HIS A 65 9.23 -10.77 11.04
CA HIS A 65 10.17 -10.89 12.16
C HIS A 65 11.56 -11.13 11.59
N GLU A 66 12.44 -10.13 11.72
CA GLU A 66 13.88 -10.27 11.48
C GLU A 66 14.57 -10.25 12.85
N GLU A 67 15.74 -10.89 12.98
CA GLU A 67 16.41 -11.23 14.27
C GLU A 67 16.44 -10.10 15.32
N LYS A 68 16.41 -8.83 14.92
CA LYS A 68 16.46 -7.67 15.82
C LYS A 68 15.32 -6.66 15.66
N LYS A 69 14.45 -6.80 14.66
CA LYS A 69 13.44 -5.78 14.31
C LYS A 69 12.19 -6.39 13.68
N ASN A 70 11.03 -5.88 14.06
CA ASN A 70 9.78 -6.13 13.35
C ASN A 70 9.63 -5.10 12.24
N ARG A 71 9.41 -5.56 11.01
CA ARG A 71 9.12 -4.71 9.85
C ARG A 71 7.71 -5.01 9.37
N LEU A 72 6.86 -3.98 9.33
CA LEU A 72 5.57 -4.07 8.65
C LEU A 72 5.83 -4.09 7.15
N VAL A 73 5.45 -5.17 6.49
CA VAL A 73 5.48 -5.32 5.04
C VAL A 73 4.07 -5.09 4.53
N LEU A 74 3.93 -4.26 3.49
CA LEU A 74 2.68 -4.09 2.76
C LEU A 74 2.91 -4.48 1.30
N SER A 75 1.93 -5.18 0.73
CA SER A 75 1.94 -5.57 -0.68
C SER A 75 0.51 -5.81 -1.16
N VAL A 76 0.28 -5.67 -2.46
CA VAL A 76 -1.00 -6.06 -3.06
C VAL A 76 -0.95 -7.57 -3.30
N PHE A 77 -1.75 -8.31 -2.56
CA PHE A 77 -2.00 -9.72 -2.84
C PHE A 77 -2.89 -9.82 -4.08
N VAL A 78 -2.30 -10.29 -5.17
CA VAL A 78 -2.94 -10.34 -6.48
C VAL A 78 -4.00 -11.43 -6.51
N ARG A 79 -5.19 -11.07 -7.00
CA ARG A 79 -6.30 -12.00 -7.26
C ARG A 79 -6.48 -12.24 -8.75
N GLU A 80 -6.37 -11.18 -9.53
CA GLU A 80 -6.51 -11.17 -10.98
C GLU A 80 -5.41 -10.31 -11.57
N ILE A 81 -4.84 -10.78 -12.68
CA ILE A 81 -3.78 -10.09 -13.42
C ILE A 81 -4.00 -10.32 -14.91
N GLU A 82 -3.96 -9.24 -15.68
CA GLU A 82 -4.13 -9.26 -17.13
C GLU A 82 -3.03 -8.46 -17.80
N TYR A 83 -2.51 -8.95 -18.92
CA TYR A 83 -1.64 -8.16 -19.77
C TYR A 83 -2.46 -7.25 -20.66
N ILE A 84 -2.01 -6.01 -20.78
CA ILE A 84 -2.62 -5.05 -21.68
C ILE A 84 -1.54 -4.47 -22.61
N GLU A 85 -1.82 -4.49 -23.91
CA GLU A 85 -0.93 -3.95 -24.94
C GLU A 85 -1.06 -2.42 -25.01
N GLU A 86 -2.29 -1.91 -24.87
CA GLU A 86 -2.58 -0.48 -24.86
C GLU A 86 -3.26 -0.07 -23.55
N VAL A 87 -2.82 1.07 -23.01
CA VAL A 87 -3.36 1.61 -21.77
C VAL A 87 -4.26 2.79 -22.10
N THR A 88 -5.57 2.61 -21.95
CA THR A 88 -6.50 3.74 -22.02
C THR A 88 -6.39 4.61 -20.76
N ASP A 89 -6.76 5.88 -20.83
CA ASP A 89 -6.75 6.76 -19.65
C ASP A 89 -7.70 6.29 -18.54
N ALA A 90 -8.77 5.56 -18.89
CA ALA A 90 -9.66 4.90 -17.93
C ALA A 90 -8.97 3.75 -17.16
N GLN A 91 -7.91 3.15 -17.73
CA GLN A 91 -7.15 2.05 -17.13
C GLN A 91 -5.90 2.53 -16.36
N LYS A 92 -5.46 3.78 -16.55
CA LYS A 92 -4.35 4.38 -15.78
C LYS A 92 -4.78 4.77 -14.37
N THR A 93 -5.24 3.81 -13.57
CA THR A 93 -5.80 4.11 -12.26
C THR A 93 -5.14 3.30 -11.16
N ASN A 94 -4.63 4.03 -10.16
CA ASN A 94 -4.25 3.50 -8.87
C ASN A 94 -5.37 3.84 -7.90
N GLN A 95 -6.25 2.87 -7.67
CA GLN A 95 -7.44 3.06 -6.86
C GLN A 95 -7.48 1.99 -5.78
N ILE A 96 -7.84 2.41 -4.57
CA ILE A 96 -8.08 1.50 -3.46
C ILE A 96 -9.31 1.96 -2.68
N PHE A 97 -10.09 0.99 -2.25
CA PHE A 97 -11.16 1.13 -1.27
C PHE A 97 -10.86 0.23 -0.07
N LEU A 98 -10.98 0.78 1.13
CA LEU A 98 -10.83 0.06 2.39
C LEU A 98 -12.02 0.33 3.29
N ASP A 99 -12.51 -0.71 3.96
CA ASP A 99 -13.49 -0.62 5.05
C ASP A 99 -12.86 -1.28 6.28
N GLY A 100 -12.72 -0.51 7.35
CA GLY A 100 -11.99 -0.96 8.53
C GLY A 100 -12.22 -0.09 9.74
N TYR A 101 -11.36 -0.24 10.75
CA TYR A 101 -11.53 0.41 12.05
C TYR A 101 -10.26 1.16 12.46
N ILE A 102 -10.43 2.33 13.08
CA ILE A 102 -9.31 3.14 13.57
C ILE A 102 -8.60 2.40 14.71
N CYS A 103 -7.31 2.10 14.53
CA CYS A 103 -6.52 1.34 15.51
C CYS A 103 -5.80 2.20 16.54
N LYS A 104 -5.54 3.47 16.18
CA LYS A 104 -4.77 4.42 16.96
C LYS A 104 -5.36 5.79 16.75
N THR A 105 -5.26 6.64 17.77
CA THR A 105 -5.69 8.04 17.70
C THR A 105 -5.05 8.70 16.46
N PRO A 106 -5.87 9.32 15.59
CA PRO A 106 -5.38 10.06 14.43
C PRO A 106 -4.33 11.12 14.81
N VAL A 107 -3.25 11.22 14.03
CA VAL A 107 -2.18 12.20 14.29
C VAL A 107 -2.26 13.35 13.30
N TYR A 108 -2.94 14.42 13.69
CA TYR A 108 -3.05 15.65 12.90
C TYR A 108 -1.81 16.55 13.05
N ARG A 109 -1.31 17.09 11.93
CA ARG A 109 -0.21 18.08 11.93
C ARG A 109 -0.21 18.92 10.66
N LYS A 110 0.61 19.98 10.67
CA LYS A 110 0.95 20.76 9.47
C LYS A 110 2.37 20.43 9.02
N THR A 111 2.58 20.27 7.71
CA THR A 111 3.91 20.16 7.13
C THR A 111 4.65 21.52 7.22
N PRO A 112 5.98 21.56 7.01
CA PRO A 112 6.71 22.83 6.95
C PRO A 112 6.17 23.83 5.92
N LEU A 113 5.52 23.33 4.86
CA LEU A 113 4.86 24.14 3.83
C LEU A 113 3.39 24.47 4.16
N GLY A 114 2.96 24.27 5.41
CA GLY A 114 1.62 24.60 5.89
C GLY A 114 0.50 23.65 5.45
N ARG A 115 0.80 22.54 4.77
CA ARG A 115 -0.22 21.56 4.35
C ARG A 115 -0.71 20.77 5.56
N GLU A 116 -2.02 20.69 5.73
CA GLU A 116 -2.64 19.94 6.81
C GLU A 116 -2.75 18.47 6.45
N ILE A 117 -2.27 17.60 7.35
CA ILE A 117 -2.28 16.15 7.18
C ILE A 117 -2.72 15.46 8.47
N ALA A 118 -3.31 14.27 8.34
CA ALA A 118 -3.58 13.37 9.45
C ALA A 118 -3.11 11.96 9.10
N ASP A 119 -2.33 11.36 9.99
CA ASP A 119 -1.97 9.94 9.88
C ASP A 119 -3.04 9.09 10.54
N LEU A 120 -3.54 8.09 9.81
CA LEU A 120 -4.45 7.06 10.30
C LEU A 120 -3.77 5.70 10.23
N LEU A 121 -4.14 4.81 11.14
CA LEU A 121 -3.85 3.38 11.04
C LEU A 121 -5.18 2.63 11.04
N LEU A 122 -5.54 2.05 9.90
CA LEU A 122 -6.80 1.36 9.70
C LEU A 122 -6.61 -0.16 9.82
N ALA A 123 -7.38 -0.83 10.69
CA ALA A 123 -7.50 -2.29 10.71
C ALA A 123 -8.57 -2.72 9.73
N VAL A 124 -8.15 -3.38 8.66
CA VAL A 124 -9.03 -3.95 7.64
C VAL A 124 -9.16 -5.44 7.93
N ASN A 125 -10.36 -5.87 8.30
CA ASN A 125 -10.59 -7.25 8.69
C ASN A 125 -10.55 -8.19 7.49
N ARG A 126 -9.94 -9.35 7.69
CA ARG A 126 -9.89 -10.46 6.74
C ARG A 126 -10.69 -11.64 7.28
N PRO A 127 -11.10 -12.57 6.40
CA PRO A 127 -11.56 -13.87 6.82
C PRO A 127 -10.60 -14.55 7.81
N TYR A 128 -11.13 -15.45 8.64
CA TYR A 128 -10.37 -16.23 9.62
C TYR A 128 -9.70 -15.40 10.73
N GLY A 129 -10.31 -14.27 11.10
CA GLY A 129 -9.90 -13.49 12.28
C GLY A 129 -8.55 -12.79 12.15
N LYS A 130 -8.05 -12.60 10.92
CA LYS A 130 -6.85 -11.80 10.65
C LYS A 130 -7.26 -10.37 10.32
N SER A 131 -6.36 -9.42 10.53
CA SER A 131 -6.54 -8.04 10.05
C SER A 131 -5.27 -7.56 9.36
N ASP A 132 -5.45 -6.64 8.43
CA ASP A 132 -4.37 -5.86 7.84
C ASP A 132 -4.36 -4.47 8.47
N TYR A 133 -3.19 -3.98 8.87
CA TYR A 133 -2.99 -2.67 9.48
C TYR A 133 -2.37 -1.75 8.44
N ILE A 134 -3.20 -0.90 7.86
CA ILE A 134 -2.84 -0.10 6.69
C ILE A 134 -2.66 1.36 7.12
N PRO A 135 -1.45 1.94 6.96
CA PRO A 135 -1.24 3.37 7.15
C PRO A 135 -2.00 4.16 6.08
N CYS A 136 -2.71 5.21 6.48
CA CYS A 136 -3.38 6.12 5.56
C CYS A 136 -3.02 7.57 5.90
N ILE A 137 -2.83 8.39 4.87
CA ILE A 137 -2.54 9.82 5.00
C ILE A 137 -3.71 10.62 4.43
N CYS A 138 -4.38 11.36 5.29
CA CYS A 138 -5.43 12.30 4.93
C CYS A 138 -4.85 13.70 4.69
N TRP A 139 -5.47 14.46 3.79
CA TRP A 139 -4.97 15.78 3.37
C TRP A 139 -6.04 16.87 3.50
N GLY A 140 -5.66 18.08 3.91
CA GLY A 140 -6.53 19.25 3.92
C GLY A 140 -7.82 19.05 4.72
N ARG A 141 -8.98 19.21 4.06
CA ARG A 141 -10.30 19.03 4.71
C ARG A 141 -10.47 17.62 5.29
N ASN A 142 -10.01 16.60 4.56
CA ASN A 142 -10.02 15.21 5.02
C ASN A 142 -9.16 15.02 6.27
N ALA A 143 -8.02 15.71 6.38
CA ALA A 143 -7.17 15.65 7.57
C ALA A 143 -7.85 16.22 8.80
N ARG A 144 -8.52 17.37 8.67
CA ARG A 144 -9.29 17.97 9.77
C ARG A 144 -10.45 17.06 10.19
N PHE A 145 -11.21 16.53 9.23
CA PHE A 145 -12.31 15.62 9.53
C PHE A 145 -11.82 14.35 10.23
N ALA A 146 -10.80 13.69 9.68
CA ALA A 146 -10.22 12.48 10.26
C ALA A 146 -9.63 12.70 11.66
N SER A 147 -9.21 13.93 11.99
CA SER A 147 -8.70 14.26 13.33
C SER A 147 -9.74 14.14 14.45
N THR A 148 -11.04 14.09 14.12
CA THR A 148 -12.11 13.91 15.10
C THR A 148 -12.47 12.43 15.33
N PHE A 149 -11.78 11.50 14.66
CA PHE A 149 -12.14 10.08 14.73
C PHE A 149 -11.59 9.44 15.98
N GLU A 150 -12.37 8.52 16.55
CA GLU A 150 -12.01 7.79 17.76
C GLU A 150 -11.49 6.38 17.43
N VAL A 151 -10.67 5.84 18.33
CA VAL A 151 -10.20 4.45 18.23
C VAL A 151 -11.40 3.51 18.28
N GLY A 152 -11.44 2.54 17.36
CA GLY A 152 -12.56 1.63 17.19
C GLY A 152 -13.67 2.16 16.27
N GLY A 153 -13.60 3.41 15.83
CA GLY A 153 -14.53 3.95 14.85
C GLY A 153 -14.43 3.25 13.50
N ARG A 154 -15.56 2.86 12.91
CA ARG A 154 -15.60 2.28 11.57
C ARG A 154 -15.39 3.39 10.54
N THR A 155 -14.50 3.16 9.59
CA THR A 155 -14.12 4.15 8.60
C THR A 155 -13.96 3.50 7.24
N GLN A 156 -14.57 4.13 6.24
CA GLN A 156 -14.37 3.79 4.84
C GLN A 156 -13.42 4.80 4.19
N ILE A 157 -12.45 4.32 3.42
CA ILE A 157 -11.40 5.12 2.79
C ILE A 157 -11.33 4.79 1.31
N TRP A 158 -11.27 5.83 0.49
CA TRP A 158 -10.88 5.76 -0.92
C TRP A 158 -9.60 6.55 -1.13
N GLY A 159 -8.76 6.06 -2.03
CA GLY A 159 -7.50 6.73 -2.32
C GLY A 159 -6.68 5.99 -3.36
N ARG A 160 -5.37 6.12 -3.23
CA ARG A 160 -4.36 5.42 -4.02
C ARG A 160 -3.28 4.86 -3.12
N ILE A 161 -2.69 3.73 -3.49
CA ILE A 161 -1.50 3.20 -2.79
C ILE A 161 -0.32 4.07 -3.19
N GLN A 162 0.46 4.50 -2.21
CA GLN A 162 1.61 5.37 -2.41
C GLN A 162 2.86 4.75 -1.80
N SER A 163 3.98 4.85 -2.51
CA SER A 163 5.32 4.64 -1.97
C SER A 163 5.98 5.96 -1.66
N ARG A 164 6.58 6.08 -0.48
CA ARG A 164 7.30 7.28 -0.03
C ARG A 164 8.68 6.92 0.50
N GLU A 165 9.70 7.55 -0.07
CA GLU A 165 11.06 7.43 0.42
C GLU A 165 11.28 8.29 1.66
N TYR A 166 12.05 7.79 2.63
CA TYR A 166 12.46 8.54 3.81
C TYR A 166 13.82 8.07 4.31
N MET A 167 14.55 8.96 4.98
CA MET A 167 15.80 8.62 5.66
C MET A 167 15.51 8.22 7.10
N LYS A 168 15.90 7.01 7.48
CA LYS A 168 15.86 6.53 8.86
C LYS A 168 17.24 6.66 9.48
N LYS A 169 17.35 7.42 10.57
CA LYS A 169 18.55 7.42 11.40
C LYS A 169 18.71 6.07 12.10
N ILE A 170 19.83 5.38 11.86
CA ILE A 170 20.14 4.05 12.42
C ILE A 170 21.34 4.06 13.37
N GLY A 171 22.05 5.19 13.45
CA GLY A 171 23.13 5.48 14.41
C GLY A 171 23.34 6.99 14.48
N GLU A 172 24.36 7.46 15.20
CA GLU A 172 24.62 8.90 15.36
C GLU A 172 24.87 9.62 14.02
N GLU A 173 25.61 8.98 13.11
CA GLU A 173 25.97 9.50 11.79
C GLU A 173 25.39 8.68 10.63
N GLN A 174 24.77 7.54 10.91
CA GLN A 174 24.29 6.62 9.88
C GLN A 174 22.82 6.83 9.57
N MET A 175 22.53 7.10 8.29
CA MET A 175 21.17 7.16 7.73
C MET A 175 20.97 6.04 6.72
N GLU A 176 19.79 5.45 6.76
CA GLU A 176 19.36 4.39 5.85
C GLU A 176 18.15 4.88 5.04
N LYS A 177 18.24 4.83 3.72
CA LYS A 177 17.11 5.12 2.84
C LYS A 177 16.09 3.98 2.94
N ARG A 178 14.83 4.30 3.20
CA ARG A 178 13.73 3.34 3.32
C ARG A 178 12.51 3.79 2.53
N ILE A 179 11.67 2.84 2.19
CA ILE A 179 10.38 3.07 1.53
C ILE A 179 9.27 2.73 2.53
N ALA A 180 8.33 3.65 2.68
CA ALA A 180 7.06 3.43 3.35
C ALA A 180 5.95 3.27 2.31
N TYR A 181 5.03 2.35 2.56
CA TYR A 181 3.83 2.17 1.75
C TYR A 181 2.61 2.59 2.57
N GLU A 182 1.76 3.41 1.98
CA GLU A 182 0.61 4.05 2.65
C GLU A 182 -0.51 4.28 1.65
N VAL A 183 -1.74 4.52 2.13
CA VAL A 183 -2.84 4.97 1.27
C VAL A 183 -2.93 6.49 1.34
N SER A 184 -2.79 7.15 0.19
CA SER A 184 -3.04 8.58 0.05
C SER A 184 -4.53 8.79 -0.15
N VAL A 185 -5.20 9.33 0.86
CA VAL A 185 -6.68 9.37 0.95
C VAL A 185 -7.25 10.51 0.11
N SER A 186 -8.16 10.17 -0.80
CA SER A 186 -8.93 11.13 -1.61
C SER A 186 -10.32 11.40 -1.01
N LYS A 187 -10.94 10.40 -0.40
CA LYS A 187 -12.24 10.49 0.28
C LYS A 187 -12.25 9.57 1.49
N LEU A 188 -12.92 9.96 2.56
CA LEU A 188 -13.18 9.11 3.70
C LEU A 188 -14.55 9.38 4.32
N GLU A 189 -15.12 8.36 4.95
CA GLU A 189 -16.40 8.40 5.64
C GLU A 189 -16.26 7.73 7.01
N TYR A 190 -16.81 8.36 8.05
CA TYR A 190 -16.95 7.77 9.38
C TYR A 190 -18.33 7.14 9.46
N ILE A 191 -18.39 5.83 9.72
CA ILE A 191 -19.63 5.07 9.75
C ILE A 191 -20.04 4.91 11.20
N GLU A 192 -21.23 5.42 11.53
CA GLU A 192 -21.88 5.24 12.84
C GLU A 192 -22.32 3.79 13.07
#